data_AF-A0A519TK30-F1
#
_entry.id   AF-A0A519TK30-F1
#
_cell.length_a   1.000
_cell.length_b   1.000
_cell.length_c   1.000
_cell.angle_alpha   90.00
_cell.angle_beta   90.00
_cell.angle_gamma   90.00
#
_symmetry.space_group_name_H-M   'P 1'
#
loop_
_entity.id
_entity.type
_entity.pdbx_description
1 polymer ?
#
loop_
_entity_poly.entity_id
_entity_poly.type
_entity_poly.pdbx_seq_one_letter_code
_entity_poly.pdbx_strand_id
1 'polypeptide(L)' 'MNPQTTPNSIEENEIILGTGMGPLRFGATMDEVRTLVGEPEEIEESEDEDDFEHQAWNYYEDDHLLSLYFDREDDFR' A
#
# COMPACT_ATOMS: atom_id res chain seq x y z
N MET A 1 -14.96 20.06 28.72
CA MET A 1 -15.31 19.39 27.45
C MET A 1 -14.13 19.62 26.53
N ASN A 2 -13.31 18.59 26.29
CA ASN A 2 -12.20 18.71 25.36
C ASN A 2 -12.77 18.61 23.94
N PRO A 3 -12.41 19.52 23.01
CA PRO A 3 -12.76 19.34 21.61
C PRO A 3 -11.98 18.14 21.11
N GLN A 4 -12.70 17.07 20.77
CA GLN A 4 -12.15 15.94 20.04
C GLN A 4 -11.83 16.47 18.64
N THR A 5 -10.54 16.70 18.37
CA THR A 5 -10.03 16.97 17.03
C THR A 5 -10.25 15.71 16.22
N THR A 6 -11.32 15.68 15.44
CA THR A 6 -11.48 14.72 14.35
C THR A 6 -10.34 14.98 13.37
N PRO A 7 -9.42 14.04 13.13
CA PRO A 7 -8.48 14.20 12.03
C PRO A 7 -9.29 14.35 10.75
N ASN A 8 -8.97 15.36 9.94
CA ASN A 8 -9.59 15.51 8.63
C ASN A 8 -9.15 14.31 7.78
N SER A 9 -10.10 13.56 7.24
CA SER A 9 -9.86 12.37 6.40
C SER A 9 -8.99 12.61 5.16
N ILE A 10 -8.61 13.85 4.87
CA ILE A 10 -7.66 14.20 3.80
C ILE A 10 -6.21 13.90 4.20
N GLU A 11 -5.85 13.99 5.49
CA GLU A 11 -4.48 13.71 5.96
C GLU A 11 -4.16 12.20 6.01
N GLU A 12 -5.16 11.34 6.15
CA GLU A 12 -4.97 9.89 6.28
C GLU A 12 -4.60 9.22 4.94
N ASN A 13 -5.09 9.78 3.82
CA ASN A 13 -4.83 9.28 2.47
C ASN A 13 -3.73 10.09 1.73
N GLU A 14 -3.02 10.97 2.43
CA GLU A 14 -1.92 11.73 1.84
C GLU A 14 -0.68 10.84 1.68
N ILE A 15 -0.15 10.78 0.45
CA ILE A 15 1.13 10.12 0.16
C ILE A 15 2.25 11.15 0.34
N ILE A 16 3.12 10.91 1.32
CA ILE A 16 4.32 11.71 1.57
C ILE A 16 5.52 11.06 0.88
N LEU A 17 6.09 11.75 -0.11
CA LEU A 17 7.25 11.25 -0.87
C LEU A 17 8.42 10.89 0.04
N GLY A 18 9.01 9.72 -0.20
CA GLY A 18 10.10 9.17 0.62
C GLY A 18 9.68 8.72 2.01
N THR A 19 8.38 8.68 2.32
CA THR A 19 7.85 8.24 3.61
C THR A 19 6.75 7.18 3.46
N GLY A 20 5.70 7.42 2.68
CA GLY A 20 4.56 6.53 2.50
C GLY A 20 3.22 7.22 2.80
N MET A 21 2.20 6.44 3.16
CA MET A 21 0.83 6.90 3.43
C MET A 21 0.39 6.48 4.84
N GLY A 22 0.13 7.45 5.71
CA GLY A 22 -0.22 7.16 7.10
C GLY A 22 0.79 6.22 7.79
N PRO A 23 0.35 5.05 8.32
CA PRO A 23 1.25 4.06 8.94
C PRO A 23 2.02 3.21 7.92
N LEU A 24 1.55 3.11 6.66
CA LEU A 24 2.19 2.35 5.60
C LEU A 24 3.43 3.11 5.10
N ARG A 25 4.59 2.47 5.12
CA ARG A 25 5.86 3.05 4.67
C ARG A 25 6.25 2.50 3.30
N PHE A 26 6.91 3.31 2.49
CA PHE A 26 7.63 2.78 1.31
C PHE A 26 8.76 1.84 1.79
N GLY A 27 8.97 0.71 1.07
CA GLY A 27 9.92 -0.32 1.47
C GLY A 27 9.42 -1.23 2.61
N ALA A 28 8.13 -1.16 2.95
CA ALA A 28 7.52 -2.07 3.91
C ALA A 28 7.42 -3.47 3.31
N THR A 29 7.70 -4.50 4.10
CA THR A 29 7.58 -5.87 3.61
C THR A 29 6.12 -6.26 3.37
N MET A 30 5.89 -7.23 2.50
CA MET A 30 4.54 -7.79 2.26
C MET A 30 3.85 -8.25 3.57
N ASP A 31 4.60 -8.76 4.55
CA ASP A 31 4.06 -9.16 5.85
C ASP A 31 3.66 -7.95 6.71
N GLU A 32 4.45 -6.87 6.67
CA GLU A 32 4.11 -5.61 7.34
C GLU A 32 2.85 -5.00 6.70
N VAL A 33 2.75 -5.04 5.37
CA VAL A 33 1.57 -4.59 4.63
C VAL A 33 0.34 -5.41 5.02
N ARG A 34 0.41 -6.76 5.02
CA ARG A 34 -0.70 -7.62 5.49
C ARG A 34 -1.14 -7.29 6.91
N THR A 35 -0.18 -7.01 7.79
CA THR A 35 -0.48 -6.68 9.20
C THR A 35 -1.19 -5.33 9.33
N LEU A 36 -0.87 -4.36 8.46
CA LEU A 36 -1.42 -3.00 8.51
C LEU A 36 -2.72 -2.83 7.70
N VAL A 37 -2.77 -3.39 6.50
CA VAL A 37 -3.82 -3.19 5.49
C VAL A 37 -4.77 -4.40 5.43
N GLY A 38 -4.25 -5.60 5.69
CA GLY A 38 -4.99 -6.86 5.53
C GLY A 38 -4.58 -7.64 4.27
N GLU A 39 -5.30 -8.73 4.01
CA GLU A 39 -5.09 -9.53 2.79
C GLU A 39 -5.66 -8.79 1.56
N PRO A 40 -4.94 -8.77 0.43
CA PRO A 40 -5.46 -8.18 -0.79
C PRO A 40 -6.59 -9.03 -1.39
N GLU A 41 -7.51 -8.37 -2.06
CA GLU A 41 -8.59 -9.03 -2.81
C GLU A 41 -8.10 -9.65 -4.11
N GLU A 42 -7.07 -9.05 -4.72
CA GLU A 42 -6.48 -9.54 -5.96
C GLU A 42 -4.95 -9.37 -5.95
N ILE A 43 -4.27 -10.40 -6.44
CA ILE A 43 -2.82 -10.45 -6.61
C ILE A 43 -2.54 -10.70 -8.09
N GLU A 44 -1.81 -9.77 -8.71
CA GLU A 44 -1.34 -9.88 -10.09
C GLU A 44 0.19 -10.04 -10.09
N GLU A 45 0.69 -11.01 -10.86
CA GLU A 45 2.12 -11.25 -11.01
C GLU A 45 2.56 -10.77 -12.40
N SER A 46 3.76 -10.21 -12.51
CA SER A 46 4.35 -9.85 -13.79
C SER A 46 4.42 -11.08 -14.72
N GLU A 47 3.81 -10.98 -15.90
CA GLU A 47 3.70 -12.11 -16.85
C GLU A 47 4.94 -12.29 -17.74
N ASP A 48 5.73 -11.23 -17.93
CA ASP A 48 6.85 -11.19 -18.87
C ASP A 48 8.22 -11.26 -18.18
N GLU A 49 9.05 -12.23 -18.60
CA GLU A 49 10.41 -12.45 -18.08
C GLU A 49 11.41 -11.34 -18.45
N ASP A 50 11.08 -10.49 -19.42
CA ASP A 50 11.89 -9.35 -19.87
C ASP A 50 11.51 -8.02 -19.15
N ASP A 51 10.43 -8.00 -18.37
CA ASP A 51 10.01 -6.85 -17.56
C ASP A 51 10.53 -6.99 -16.12
N PHE A 52 10.50 -5.88 -15.36
CA PHE A 52 10.84 -5.91 -13.94
C PHE A 52 9.85 -6.85 -13.23
N GLU A 53 10.36 -7.97 -12.71
CA GLU A 53 9.55 -8.95 -11.99
C GLU A 53 8.92 -8.28 -10.77
N HIS A 54 7.59 -8.22 -10.73
CA HIS A 54 6.84 -7.54 -9.68
C HIS A 54 5.54 -8.27 -9.36
N GLN A 55 5.01 -7.99 -8.17
CA GLN A 55 3.69 -8.43 -7.76
C GLN A 55 2.87 -7.21 -7.35
N ALA A 56 1.66 -7.09 -7.89
CA ALA A 56 0.71 -6.05 -7.53
C ALA A 56 -0.38 -6.62 -6.61
N TRP A 57 -0.65 -5.92 -5.52
CA TRP A 57 -1.73 -6.22 -4.57
C TRP A 57 -2.79 -5.13 -4.66
N ASN A 58 -4.03 -5.54 -4.98
CA ASN A 58 -5.16 -4.62 -5.15
C ASN A 58 -6.18 -4.79 -4.02
N TYR A 59 -6.56 -3.65 -3.43
CA TYR A 59 -7.56 -3.52 -2.39
C TYR A 59 -8.70 -2.61 -2.87
N TYR A 60 -9.94 -3.07 -2.73
CA TYR A 60 -11.14 -2.44 -3.25
C TYR A 60 -12.10 -2.12 -2.09
N GLU A 61 -12.12 -0.86 -1.64
CA GLU A 61 -13.02 -0.42 -0.57
C GLU A 61 -13.98 0.67 -1.09
N ASP A 62 -15.25 0.30 -1.29
CA ASP A 62 -16.33 1.15 -1.78
C ASP A 62 -15.92 2.03 -2.99
N ASP A 63 -15.53 3.29 -2.74
CA ASP A 63 -15.17 4.31 -3.74
C ASP A 63 -13.64 4.47 -3.93
N HIS A 64 -12.83 3.64 -3.27
CA HIS A 64 -11.37 3.72 -3.24
C HIS A 64 -10.72 2.43 -3.76
N LEU A 65 -9.65 2.61 -4.52
CA LEU A 65 -8.74 1.55 -4.97
C LEU A 65 -7.34 1.88 -4.46
N LEU A 66 -6.74 0.95 -3.72
CA LEU A 66 -5.33 0.99 -3.37
C LEU A 66 -4.62 -0.17 -4.07
N SER A 67 -3.63 0.17 -4.90
CA SER A 67 -2.74 -0.81 -5.54
C SER A 67 -1.33 -0.60 -5.01
N LEU A 68 -0.72 -1.67 -4.50
CA LEU A 68 0.67 -1.69 -4.02
C LEU A 68 1.49 -2.58 -4.94
N TYR A 69 2.67 -2.11 -5.34
CA TYR A 69 3.59 -2.82 -6.22
C TYR A 69 4.82 -3.22 -5.42
N PHE A 70 5.16 -4.50 -5.49
CA PHE A 70 6.32 -5.09 -4.84
C PHE A 70 7.27 -5.60 -5.91
N ASP A 71 8.42 -4.94 -6.05
CA ASP A 71 9.39 -5.28 -7.08
C ASP A 71 10.40 -6.29 -6.54
N ARG A 72 10.74 -7.30 -7.34
CA ARG A 72 11.76 -8.29 -6.98
C ARG A 72 13.13 -7.66 -6.70
N GLU A 73 13.48 -6.61 -7.44
CA GLU A 73 14.77 -5.92 -7.25
C GLU A 73 14.91 -5.31 -5.85
N ASP A 74 13.79 -5.02 -5.18
CA ASP A 74 13.75 -4.56 -3.79
C ASP A 74 13.37 -5.68 -2.79
N ASP A 75 13.57 -6.95 -3.17
CA ASP A 75 13.20 -8.13 -2.35
C ASP A 75 11.69 -8.17 -2.05
N PHE A 76 10.87 -7.72 -3.02
CA PHE A 76 9.42 -7.55 -2.94
C PHE A 76 9.00 -6.62 -1.78
N ARG A 77 9.62 -5.43 -1.71
CA ARG A 77 9.35 -4.35 -0.74
C ARG A 77 9.04 -3.03 -1.43
#